data_AF-A0A939VN38-F1
#
_entry.id   AF-A0A939VN38-F1
#
_cell.length_a   1.000
_cell.length_b   1.000
_cell.length_c   1.000
_cell.angle_alpha   90.00
_cell.angle_beta   90.00
_cell.angle_gamma   90.00
#
_symmetry.space_group_name_H-M   'P 1'
#
loop_
_entity.id
_entity.type
_entity.pdbx_description
1 polymer ?
#
loop_
_entity_poly.entity_id
_entity_poly.type
_entity_poly.pdbx_seq_one_letter_code
_entity_poly.pdbx_strand_id
1 'polypeptide(L)'
;MSNSPAKGARRLVESALMVALGVVLSMLKFIDLPFGGSVTIASMLPILIIAYRHGMAWGTLTGFVYGLFQMLLGLNTFSYVTTWQSVVAVALLDYLVAFLVLGFGGVFKKINSQPVALTAGTIAACVLRYLCHVISGATVWAGLSIPTNAALIYSIGYNATYMIPETLITAILAYYVGSMLDFRSATIDRFSKDNLKKVSLLKIIAGLLVSAALVFDIRQIFVYLQNEDGVFDFSGLSSVNWMPVAIVTAVAIVAAIVLSVFDGKRKQA
;
A
#
# COMPACT_ATOMS: atom_id res chain seq x y z
N MET A 1 24.38 -1.43 24.86
CA MET A 1 23.92 -2.36 23.79
C MET A 1 25.09 -2.59 22.85
N SER A 2 25.74 -3.77 22.86
CA SER A 2 26.88 -3.99 21.95
C SER A 2 26.39 -4.16 20.51
N ASN A 3 26.70 -3.18 19.66
CA ASN A 3 26.61 -3.31 18.22
C ASN A 3 27.83 -4.13 17.77
N SER A 4 27.69 -5.46 17.70
CA SER A 4 28.71 -6.24 17.00
C SER A 4 28.62 -5.92 15.49
N PRO A 5 29.75 -5.75 14.79
CA PRO A 5 29.76 -5.46 13.34
C PRO A 5 28.88 -6.42 12.52
N ALA A 6 28.83 -7.70 12.92
CA ALA A 6 27.99 -8.72 12.30
C ALA A 6 26.48 -8.42 12.37
N LYS A 7 25.97 -7.83 13.46
CA LYS A 7 24.57 -7.43 13.57
C LYS A 7 24.24 -6.24 12.67
N GLY A 8 25.16 -5.30 12.52
CA GLY A 8 25.02 -4.17 11.61
C GLY A 8 24.98 -4.62 10.15
N ALA A 9 25.94 -5.46 9.74
CA ALA A 9 26.00 -6.03 8.40
C ALA A 9 24.71 -6.78 8.04
N ARG A 10 24.20 -7.61 8.96
CA ARG A 10 22.94 -8.34 8.75
C ARG A 10 21.74 -7.42 8.50
N ARG A 11 21.60 -6.35 9.29
CA ARG A 11 20.50 -5.37 9.12
C ARG A 11 20.56 -4.71 7.76
N LEU A 12 21.75 -4.29 7.33
CA LEU A 12 21.96 -3.68 6.02
C LEU A 12 21.59 -4.63 4.88
N VAL A 13 22.02 -5.90 4.95
CA VAL A 13 21.70 -6.91 3.93
C VAL A 13 20.20 -7.21 3.90
N GLU A 14 19.57 -7.42 5.05
CA GLU A 14 18.11 -7.64 5.12
C GLU A 14 17.33 -6.44 4.55
N SER A 15 17.72 -5.21 4.89
CA SER A 15 17.12 -3.99 4.33
C SER A 15 17.32 -3.90 2.81
N ALA A 16 18.53 -4.13 2.31
CA ALA A 16 18.82 -4.05 0.87
C ALA A 16 18.03 -5.09 0.06
N LEU A 17 17.94 -6.32 0.56
CA LEU A 17 17.12 -7.38 -0.06
C LEU A 17 15.64 -7.02 -0.07
N MET A 18 15.12 -6.43 1.02
CA MET A 18 13.72 -6.01 1.08
C MET A 18 13.42 -4.79 0.20
N VAL A 19 14.38 -3.85 0.06
CA VAL A 19 14.27 -2.76 -0.92
C VAL A 19 14.21 -3.33 -2.34
N ALA A 20 15.13 -4.24 -2.70
CA ALA A 20 15.14 -4.87 -4.02
C ALA A 20 13.83 -5.62 -4.31
N LEU A 21 13.32 -6.38 -3.33
CA LEU A 21 12.04 -7.06 -3.43
C LEU A 21 10.89 -6.06 -3.60
N GLY A 22 10.85 -4.98 -2.82
CA GLY A 22 9.85 -3.92 -2.95
C GLY A 22 9.86 -3.30 -4.34
N VAL A 23 11.05 -3.05 -4.90
CA VAL A 23 11.20 -2.48 -6.26
C VAL A 23 10.67 -3.45 -7.32
N VAL A 24 10.98 -4.75 -7.23
CA VAL A 24 10.43 -5.73 -8.17
C VAL A 24 8.90 -5.79 -8.06
N LEU A 25 8.36 -5.78 -6.84
CA LEU A 25 6.92 -5.78 -6.60
C LEU A 25 6.24 -4.50 -7.10
N SER A 26 6.90 -3.34 -7.07
CA SER A 26 6.34 -2.08 -7.57
C SER A 26 6.24 -2.03 -9.10
N MET A 27 7.02 -2.86 -9.80
CA MET A 27 6.90 -3.01 -11.26
C MET A 27 5.69 -3.88 -11.65
N LEU A 28 5.19 -4.69 -10.73
CA LEU A 28 4.02 -5.55 -10.94
C LEU A 28 2.75 -4.81 -10.50
N LYS A 29 2.16 -4.06 -11.43
CA LYS A 29 0.98 -3.23 -11.20
C LYS A 29 -0.29 -3.92 -11.69
N PHE A 30 -1.32 -3.94 -10.85
CA PHE A 30 -2.69 -4.30 -11.26
C PHE A 30 -3.35 -3.16 -12.04
N ILE A 31 -3.10 -1.92 -11.60
CA ILE A 31 -3.57 -0.69 -12.23
C ILE A 31 -2.45 0.34 -12.16
N ASP A 32 -2.26 1.05 -13.28
CA ASP A 32 -1.42 2.24 -13.37
C ASP A 32 -2.32 3.41 -13.76
N LEU A 33 -2.42 4.42 -12.88
CA LEU A 33 -3.24 5.60 -13.07
C LEU A 33 -2.38 6.78 -13.55
N PRO A 34 -2.96 7.73 -14.29
CA PRO A 34 -2.27 8.96 -14.71
C PRO A 34 -1.70 9.70 -13.52
N PHE A 35 -0.57 10.42 -13.66
CA PHE A 35 0.06 11.21 -12.58
C PHE A 35 0.62 10.39 -11.40
N GLY A 36 0.92 9.10 -11.60
CA GLY A 36 1.78 8.33 -10.68
C GLY A 36 1.04 7.46 -9.65
N GLY A 37 -0.29 7.50 -9.59
CA GLY A 37 -1.08 6.57 -8.78
C GLY A 37 -0.99 5.14 -9.32
N SER A 38 -0.82 4.13 -8.46
CA SER A 38 -0.82 2.73 -8.88
C SER A 38 -1.19 1.77 -7.76
N VAL A 39 -1.69 0.60 -8.14
CA VAL A 39 -1.97 -0.52 -7.23
C VAL A 39 -1.07 -1.69 -7.63
N THR A 40 -0.30 -2.21 -6.68
CA THR A 40 0.78 -3.18 -6.86
C THR A 40 0.52 -4.47 -6.08
N ILE A 41 1.43 -5.45 -6.21
CA ILE A 41 1.42 -6.67 -5.39
C ILE A 41 2.07 -6.39 -4.02
N ALA A 42 1.51 -5.44 -3.26
CA ALA A 42 1.97 -5.02 -1.93
C ALA A 42 3.45 -4.61 -1.87
N SER A 43 3.87 -3.73 -2.78
CA SER A 43 5.26 -3.29 -2.90
C SER A 43 5.82 -2.60 -1.63
N MET A 44 4.94 -2.08 -0.77
CA MET A 44 5.31 -1.47 0.51
C MET A 44 5.60 -2.50 1.62
N LEU A 45 5.12 -3.74 1.49
CA LEU A 45 5.22 -4.76 2.53
C LEU A 45 6.66 -5.10 2.94
N PRO A 46 7.63 -5.28 2.02
CA PRO A 46 9.01 -5.54 2.39
C PRO A 46 9.61 -4.49 3.32
N ILE A 47 9.29 -3.21 3.08
CA ILE A 47 9.77 -2.08 3.90
C ILE A 47 9.11 -2.09 5.28
N LEU A 48 7.80 -2.37 5.33
CA LEU A 48 7.05 -2.50 6.57
C LEU A 48 7.54 -3.66 7.44
N ILE A 49 7.97 -4.78 6.83
CA ILE A 49 8.61 -5.91 7.53
C ILE A 49 9.92 -5.46 8.18
N ILE A 50 10.75 -4.67 7.48
CA ILE A 50 11.98 -4.12 8.04
C ILE A 50 11.69 -3.15 9.19
N ALA A 51 10.70 -2.28 9.04
CA ALA A 51 10.27 -1.37 10.10
C ALA A 51 9.80 -2.12 11.35
N TYR A 52 9.05 -3.21 11.18
CA TYR A 52 8.61 -4.07 12.26
C TYR A 52 9.79 -4.76 12.97
N ARG A 53 10.69 -5.35 12.18
CA ARG A 53 11.79 -6.19 12.66
C ARG A 53 12.92 -5.39 13.31
N HIS A 54 13.37 -4.32 12.66
CA HIS A 54 14.52 -3.51 13.11
C HIS A 54 14.11 -2.21 13.80
N GLY A 55 12.82 -1.93 13.87
CA GLY A 55 12.24 -0.75 14.51
C GLY A 55 12.12 0.44 13.56
N MET A 56 11.40 1.45 14.03
CA MET A 56 11.01 2.63 13.25
C MET A 56 12.20 3.33 12.59
N ALA A 57 13.29 3.59 13.31
CA ALA A 57 14.44 4.31 12.75
C ALA A 57 15.06 3.60 11.53
N TRP A 58 15.26 2.27 11.61
CA TRP A 58 15.75 1.47 10.49
C TRP A 58 14.72 1.35 9.37
N GLY A 59 13.44 1.22 9.72
CA GLY A 59 12.33 1.22 8.76
C GLY A 59 12.26 2.52 7.97
N THR A 60 12.41 3.67 8.62
CA THR A 60 12.39 5.00 8.00
C THR A 60 13.56 5.16 7.05
N LEU A 61 14.79 4.79 7.44
CA LEU A 61 15.93 4.80 6.52
C LEU A 61 15.73 3.87 5.32
N THR A 62 15.17 2.67 5.55
CA THR A 62 14.89 1.71 4.48
C THR A 62 13.80 2.26 3.53
N GLY A 63 12.77 2.91 4.07
CA GLY A 63 11.73 3.61 3.32
C GLY A 63 12.28 4.77 2.51
N PHE A 64 13.22 5.54 3.05
CA PHE A 64 13.92 6.60 2.29
C PHE A 64 14.63 6.04 1.06
N VAL A 65 15.43 4.99 1.24
CA VAL A 65 16.16 4.34 0.13
C VAL A 65 15.19 3.77 -0.90
N TYR A 66 14.12 3.11 -0.44
CA TYR A 66 13.06 2.66 -1.33
C TYR A 66 12.43 3.81 -2.11
N GLY A 67 12.14 4.94 -1.44
CA GLY A 67 11.61 6.15 -2.07
C GLY A 67 12.50 6.74 -3.15
N LEU A 68 13.83 6.65 -3.01
CA LEU A 68 14.76 7.04 -4.08
C LEU A 68 14.59 6.18 -5.33
N PHE A 69 14.46 4.86 -5.20
CA PHE A 69 14.20 3.98 -6.33
C PHE A 69 12.83 4.26 -6.95
N GLN A 70 11.80 4.50 -6.14
CA GLN A 70 10.47 4.82 -6.63
C GLN A 70 10.45 6.16 -7.37
N MET A 71 11.23 7.14 -6.92
CA MET A 71 11.42 8.42 -7.62
C MET A 71 12.13 8.21 -8.96
N LEU A 72 13.18 7.39 -9.00
CA LEU A 72 13.91 7.05 -10.22
C LEU A 72 13.00 6.38 -11.25
N LEU A 73 12.15 5.44 -10.82
CA LEU A 73 11.17 4.77 -11.68
C LEU A 73 10.00 5.68 -12.07
N GLY A 74 9.73 6.71 -11.28
CA GLY A 74 8.65 7.68 -11.46
C GLY A 74 9.07 9.00 -12.10
N LEU A 75 10.26 9.09 -12.71
CA LEU A 75 10.79 10.36 -13.25
C LEU A 75 9.86 11.06 -14.24
N ASN A 76 9.02 10.31 -14.95
CA ASN A 76 8.03 10.86 -15.88
C ASN A 76 7.04 11.82 -15.19
N THR A 77 6.77 11.64 -13.89
CA THR A 77 5.89 12.54 -13.12
C THR A 77 6.46 13.95 -13.01
N PHE A 78 7.80 14.09 -13.06
CA PHE A 78 8.44 15.41 -12.97
C PHE A 78 8.31 16.24 -14.25
N SER A 79 7.93 15.64 -15.39
CA SER A 79 7.72 16.42 -16.62
C SER A 79 6.47 17.31 -16.56
N TYR A 80 5.54 17.03 -15.64
CA TYR A 80 4.32 17.83 -15.45
C TYR A 80 4.55 19.10 -14.61
N VAL A 81 5.64 19.15 -13.84
CA VAL A 81 5.93 20.24 -12.90
C VAL A 81 7.12 21.06 -13.37
N THR A 82 6.96 22.39 -13.44
CA THR A 82 7.95 23.28 -14.06
C THR A 82 8.65 24.22 -13.09
N THR A 83 8.07 24.46 -11.90
CA THR A 83 8.67 25.34 -10.90
C THR A 83 9.54 24.54 -9.93
N TRP A 84 10.65 25.12 -9.47
CA TRP A 84 11.54 24.45 -8.53
C TRP A 84 10.82 24.07 -7.23
N GLN A 85 9.85 24.88 -6.77
CA GLN A 85 9.03 24.57 -5.61
C GLN A 85 8.18 23.32 -5.84
N SER A 86 7.51 23.22 -6.99
CA SER A 86 6.69 22.05 -7.34
C SER A 86 7.54 20.77 -7.48
N VAL A 87 8.73 20.88 -8.08
CA VAL A 87 9.68 19.76 -8.18
C VAL A 87 10.11 19.26 -6.81
N VAL A 88 10.50 20.17 -5.90
CA VAL A 88 10.88 19.81 -4.53
C VAL A 88 9.68 19.21 -3.77
N ALA A 89 8.49 19.80 -3.93
CA ALA A 89 7.29 19.31 -3.27
C ALA A 89 6.91 17.89 -3.74
N VAL A 90 6.93 17.60 -5.04
CA VAL A 90 6.70 16.24 -5.59
C VAL A 90 7.77 15.26 -5.10
N ALA A 91 9.05 15.63 -5.19
CA ALA A 91 10.13 14.78 -4.71
C ALA A 91 9.96 14.40 -3.23
N LEU A 92 9.53 15.34 -2.39
CA LEU A 92 9.29 15.08 -0.98
C LEU A 92 7.96 14.34 -0.73
N LEU A 93 6.84 14.90 -1.18
CA LEU A 93 5.51 14.46 -0.79
C LEU A 93 4.99 13.25 -1.58
N ASP A 94 5.47 13.00 -2.79
CA ASP A 94 5.06 11.82 -3.58
C ASP A 94 6.05 10.66 -3.45
N TYR A 95 7.32 11.00 -3.13
CA TYR A 95 8.39 10.02 -3.01
C TYR A 95 9.01 10.01 -1.61
N LEU A 96 9.97 10.88 -1.29
CA LEU A 96 10.86 10.69 -0.14
C LEU A 96 10.11 10.61 1.21
N VAL A 97 9.33 11.63 1.56
CA VAL A 97 8.53 11.66 2.80
C VAL A 97 7.44 10.60 2.76
N ALA A 98 6.76 10.44 1.63
CA ALA A 98 5.72 9.42 1.45
C ALA A 98 6.22 7.99 1.66
N PHE A 99 7.50 7.69 1.39
CA PHE A 99 8.09 6.38 1.68
C PHE A 99 8.82 6.33 3.04
N LEU A 100 9.36 7.45 3.55
CA LEU A 100 9.92 7.57 4.91
C LEU A 100 8.90 7.17 5.98
N VAL A 101 7.63 7.59 5.82
CA VAL A 101 6.55 7.29 6.77
C VAL A 101 6.22 5.81 6.87
N LEU A 102 6.64 4.96 5.91
CA LEU A 102 6.54 3.50 6.03
C LEU A 102 7.26 2.97 7.27
N GLY A 103 8.33 3.64 7.72
CA GLY A 103 9.02 3.30 8.95
C GLY A 103 8.15 3.38 10.22
N PHE A 104 7.11 4.21 10.22
CA PHE A 104 6.22 4.38 11.37
C PHE A 104 5.40 3.12 11.66
N GLY A 105 5.25 2.20 10.69
CA GLY A 105 4.65 0.88 10.94
C GLY A 105 5.37 0.09 12.04
N GLY A 106 6.67 0.36 12.25
CA GLY A 106 7.47 -0.25 13.31
C GLY A 106 7.07 0.12 14.74
N VAL A 107 6.27 1.18 14.94
CA VAL A 107 5.78 1.59 16.27
C VAL A 107 4.93 0.49 16.91
N PHE A 108 4.19 -0.25 16.09
CA PHE A 108 3.27 -1.29 16.53
C PHE A 108 3.95 -2.61 16.92
N LYS A 109 5.29 -2.70 16.82
CA LYS A 109 6.01 -3.97 17.02
C LYS A 109 5.79 -4.64 18.37
N LYS A 110 5.41 -3.86 19.39
CA LYS A 110 5.14 -4.31 20.77
C LYS A 110 3.77 -4.98 20.95
N ILE A 111 2.86 -4.92 19.97
CA ILE A 111 1.59 -5.68 20.02
C ILE A 111 1.91 -7.17 20.11
N ASN A 112 1.31 -7.89 21.05
CA ASN A 112 1.63 -9.31 21.32
C ASN A 112 1.53 -10.21 20.09
N SER A 113 0.47 -10.05 19.29
CA SER A 113 0.27 -10.79 18.04
C SER A 113 1.04 -10.13 16.89
N GLN A 114 2.07 -10.80 16.36
CA GLN A 114 2.86 -10.32 15.22
C GLN A 114 2.01 -10.03 13.96
N PRO A 115 1.10 -10.91 13.51
CA PRO A 115 0.22 -10.61 12.38
C PRO A 115 -0.55 -9.31 12.56
N VAL A 116 -1.16 -9.12 13.74
CA VAL A 116 -1.94 -7.93 14.08
C VAL A 116 -1.05 -6.69 14.14
N ALA A 117 0.15 -6.82 14.69
CA ALA A 117 1.13 -5.75 14.77
C ALA A 117 1.56 -5.26 13.37
N LEU A 118 1.83 -6.19 12.45
CA LEU A 118 2.20 -5.89 11.07
C LEU A 118 1.03 -5.24 10.31
N THR A 119 -0.18 -5.75 10.47
CA THR A 119 -1.39 -5.18 9.84
C THR A 119 -1.67 -3.77 10.36
N ALA A 120 -1.65 -3.56 11.69
CA ALA A 120 -1.86 -2.24 12.28
C ALA A 120 -0.78 -1.23 11.84
N GLY A 121 0.49 -1.66 11.81
CA GLY A 121 1.58 -0.83 11.32
C GLY A 121 1.45 -0.49 9.83
N THR A 122 1.00 -1.44 9.02
CA THR A 122 0.72 -1.23 7.59
C THR A 122 -0.35 -0.17 7.40
N ILE A 123 -1.50 -0.31 8.05
CA ILE A 123 -2.62 0.62 7.92
C ILE A 123 -2.19 2.03 8.36
N ALA A 124 -1.56 2.16 9.54
CA ALA A 124 -1.11 3.45 10.05
C ALA A 124 -0.13 4.14 9.10
N ALA A 125 0.85 3.40 8.58
CA ALA A 125 1.85 3.97 7.67
C ALA A 125 1.26 4.33 6.29
N CYS A 126 0.32 3.53 5.78
CA CYS A 126 -0.37 3.84 4.53
C CYS A 126 -1.28 5.06 4.67
N VAL A 127 -1.92 5.26 5.83
CA VAL A 127 -2.66 6.50 6.12
C VAL A 127 -1.73 7.71 6.11
N LEU A 128 -0.57 7.63 6.77
CA LEU A 128 0.40 8.73 6.73
C LEU A 128 0.88 9.03 5.31
N ARG A 129 1.16 7.99 4.52
CA ARG A 129 1.54 8.11 3.11
C ARG A 129 0.43 8.74 2.27
N TYR A 130 -0.81 8.32 2.49
CA TYR A 130 -1.98 8.89 1.83
C TYR A 130 -2.13 10.38 2.15
N LEU A 131 -1.89 10.80 3.39
CA LEU A 131 -1.89 12.22 3.76
C LEU A 131 -0.82 13.01 3.00
N CYS A 132 0.39 12.47 2.80
CA CYS A 132 1.43 13.10 1.98
C CYS A 132 0.92 13.37 0.55
N HIS A 133 0.33 12.34 -0.07
CA HIS A 133 -0.21 12.42 -1.43
C HIS A 133 -1.40 13.37 -1.53
N VAL A 134 -2.25 13.43 -0.50
CA VAL A 134 -3.38 14.38 -0.46
C VAL A 134 -2.86 15.83 -0.38
N ILE A 135 -1.84 16.08 0.44
CA ILE A 135 -1.21 17.40 0.54
C ILE A 135 -0.57 17.78 -0.79
N SER A 136 0.21 16.88 -1.40
CA SER A 136 0.79 17.08 -2.72
C SER A 136 -0.28 17.37 -3.78
N GLY A 137 -1.32 16.55 -3.85
CA GLY A 137 -2.43 16.71 -4.78
C GLY A 137 -3.10 18.08 -4.66
N ALA A 138 -3.40 18.51 -3.43
CA ALA A 138 -4.09 19.75 -3.18
C ALA A 138 -3.23 21.00 -3.41
N THR A 139 -1.89 20.88 -3.40
CA THR A 139 -0.97 22.02 -3.44
C THR A 139 -0.18 22.13 -4.74
N VAL A 140 0.24 21.00 -5.32
CA VAL A 140 1.08 20.96 -6.52
C VAL A 140 0.27 20.59 -7.76
N TRP A 141 -0.63 19.62 -7.62
CA TRP A 141 -1.37 19.07 -8.75
C TRP A 141 -2.64 19.86 -9.08
N ALA A 142 -3.00 20.84 -8.25
CA ALA A 142 -4.11 21.77 -8.48
C ALA A 142 -3.86 22.63 -9.74
N GLY A 143 -4.78 22.56 -10.70
CA GLY A 143 -4.66 23.21 -12.01
C GLY A 143 -3.80 22.45 -13.02
N LEU A 144 -3.19 21.32 -12.64
CA LEU A 144 -2.43 20.45 -13.55
C LEU A 144 -3.19 19.16 -13.86
N SER A 145 -3.65 18.46 -12.82
CA SER A 145 -4.38 17.20 -12.95
C SER A 145 -5.70 17.16 -12.18
N ILE A 146 -5.95 18.16 -11.32
CA ILE A 146 -7.22 18.34 -10.62
C ILE A 146 -7.71 19.80 -10.68
N PRO A 147 -9.02 20.07 -10.52
CA PRO A 147 -9.55 21.44 -10.51
C PRO A 147 -9.03 22.29 -9.34
N THR A 148 -8.61 23.53 -9.62
CA THR A 148 -8.08 24.47 -8.61
C THR A 148 -9.13 24.86 -7.56
N ASN A 149 -10.38 25.08 -7.98
CA ASN A 149 -11.47 25.58 -7.12
C ASN A 149 -11.91 24.58 -6.03
N ALA A 150 -11.57 23.29 -6.19
CA ALA A 150 -11.94 22.23 -5.26
C ALA A 150 -10.77 21.25 -5.02
N ALA A 151 -9.53 21.75 -5.08
CA ALA A 151 -8.32 20.93 -5.07
C ALA A 151 -8.26 19.91 -3.92
N LEU A 152 -8.69 20.27 -2.71
CA LEU A 152 -8.65 19.34 -1.58
C LEU A 152 -9.54 18.10 -1.77
N ILE A 153 -10.80 18.27 -2.16
CA ILE A 153 -11.73 17.13 -2.32
C ILE A 153 -11.34 16.25 -3.51
N TYR A 154 -10.85 16.87 -4.58
CA TYR A 154 -10.33 16.14 -5.75
C TYR A 154 -9.05 15.38 -5.42
N SER A 155 -8.15 15.98 -4.65
CA SER A 155 -6.94 15.32 -4.16
C SER A 155 -7.26 14.12 -3.26
N ILE A 156 -8.23 14.27 -2.35
CA ILE A 156 -8.74 13.16 -1.53
C ILE A 156 -9.28 12.04 -2.43
N GLY A 157 -10.19 12.37 -3.36
CA GLY A 157 -10.80 11.36 -4.22
C GLY A 157 -9.79 10.64 -5.12
N TYR A 158 -8.95 11.39 -5.84
CA TYR A 158 -7.95 10.82 -6.73
C TYR A 158 -6.99 9.89 -5.96
N ASN A 159 -6.43 10.35 -4.85
CA ASN A 159 -5.47 9.54 -4.10
C ASN A 159 -6.10 8.31 -3.45
N ALA A 160 -7.39 8.39 -3.07
CA ALA A 160 -8.11 7.26 -2.49
C ALA A 160 -8.26 6.12 -3.50
N THR A 161 -8.38 6.43 -4.80
CA THR A 161 -8.56 5.43 -5.86
C THR A 161 -7.43 4.41 -5.95
N TYR A 162 -6.21 4.73 -5.54
CA TYR A 162 -5.12 3.74 -5.52
C TYR A 162 -4.62 3.43 -4.12
N MET A 163 -4.64 4.38 -3.17
CA MET A 163 -4.15 4.13 -1.82
C MET A 163 -5.04 3.18 -1.02
N ILE A 164 -6.37 3.22 -1.19
CA ILE A 164 -7.27 2.28 -0.49
C ILE A 164 -7.03 0.83 -0.92
N PRO A 165 -7.13 0.46 -2.21
CA PRO A 165 -6.89 -0.92 -2.62
C PRO A 165 -5.44 -1.37 -2.33
N GLU A 166 -4.45 -0.51 -2.54
CA GLU A 166 -3.05 -0.82 -2.20
C GLU A 166 -2.88 -1.10 -0.69
N THR A 167 -3.52 -0.30 0.17
CA THR A 167 -3.48 -0.51 1.63
C THR A 167 -4.14 -1.83 2.02
N LEU A 168 -5.29 -2.16 1.43
CA LEU A 168 -6.00 -3.41 1.74
C LEU A 168 -5.18 -4.63 1.34
N ILE A 169 -4.64 -4.65 0.11
CA ILE A 169 -3.79 -5.74 -0.38
C ILE A 169 -2.56 -5.90 0.52
N THR A 170 -1.88 -4.79 0.82
CA THR A 170 -0.68 -4.79 1.67
C THR A 170 -1.00 -5.27 3.09
N ALA A 171 -2.12 -4.83 3.68
CA ALA A 171 -2.51 -5.20 5.05
C ALA A 171 -2.91 -6.69 5.17
N ILE A 172 -3.60 -7.23 4.16
CA ILE A 172 -3.96 -8.66 4.09
C ILE A 172 -2.71 -9.52 3.95
N LEU A 173 -1.78 -9.14 3.06
CA LEU A 173 -0.53 -9.87 2.88
C LEU A 173 0.39 -9.72 4.09
N ALA A 174 0.41 -8.57 4.76
CA ALA A 174 1.10 -8.37 6.04
C ALA A 174 0.58 -9.33 7.12
N TYR A 175 -0.75 -9.47 7.22
CA TYR A 175 -1.36 -10.42 8.15
C TYR A 175 -0.95 -11.86 7.82
N TYR A 176 -1.07 -12.25 6.54
CA TYR A 176 -0.77 -13.60 6.09
C TYR A 176 0.70 -13.96 6.35
N VAL A 177 1.62 -13.16 5.84
CA VAL A 177 3.06 -13.39 5.98
C VAL A 177 3.48 -13.35 7.45
N GLY A 178 2.95 -12.38 8.22
CA GLY A 178 3.15 -12.28 9.66
C GLY A 178 2.61 -13.46 10.47
N SER A 179 1.70 -14.26 9.90
CA SER A 179 1.18 -15.49 10.50
C SER A 179 1.96 -16.75 10.10
N MET A 180 2.79 -16.65 9.06
CA MET A 180 3.54 -17.79 8.50
C MET A 180 5.02 -17.79 8.93
N LEU A 181 5.62 -16.61 9.07
CA LEU A 181 7.04 -16.42 9.36
C LEU A 181 7.24 -15.68 10.69
N ASP A 182 8.23 -16.06 11.49
CA ASP A 182 8.66 -15.31 12.67
C ASP A 182 9.65 -14.22 12.28
N PHE A 183 9.26 -12.96 12.47
CA PHE A 183 10.11 -11.80 12.21
C PHE A 183 10.76 -11.24 13.48
N ARG A 184 10.42 -11.77 14.66
CA ARG A 184 10.99 -11.35 15.95
C ARG A 184 12.28 -12.10 16.29
N SER A 185 12.38 -13.34 15.84
CA SER A 185 13.55 -14.18 16.02
C SER A 185 14.78 -13.64 15.29
N ALA A 186 15.98 -14.04 15.74
CA ALA A 186 17.22 -13.63 15.08
C ALA A 186 17.24 -14.10 13.63
N THR A 187 16.90 -15.34 13.35
CA THR A 187 16.66 -15.93 12.01
C THR A 187 15.20 -15.82 11.62
N ILE A 188 14.90 -15.68 10.32
CA ILE A 188 13.51 -15.71 9.85
C ILE A 188 13.14 -17.17 9.65
N ASP A 189 12.29 -17.69 10.54
CA ASP A 189 11.89 -19.09 10.56
C ASP A 189 10.38 -19.22 10.34
N ARG A 190 9.92 -20.37 9.85
CA ARG A 190 8.48 -20.64 9.75
C ARG A 190 7.92 -20.98 11.13
N PHE A 191 6.72 -20.48 11.42
CA PHE A 191 6.00 -20.95 12.61
C PHE A 191 5.68 -22.44 12.52
N SER A 192 5.54 -23.09 13.68
CA SER A 192 5.18 -24.51 13.76
C SER A 192 3.87 -24.83 13.04
N LYS A 193 3.74 -26.08 12.55
CA LYS A 193 2.53 -26.56 11.86
C LYS A 193 1.24 -26.28 12.66
N ASP A 194 1.30 -26.34 13.98
CA ASP A 194 0.13 -26.09 14.84
C ASP A 194 -0.28 -24.61 14.87
N ASN A 195 0.67 -23.69 14.74
CA ASN A 195 0.33 -22.27 14.57
C ASN A 195 -0.25 -22.01 13.16
N LEU A 196 0.27 -22.68 12.13
CA LEU A 196 -0.27 -22.55 10.77
C LEU A 196 -1.72 -23.02 10.66
N LYS A 197 -2.13 -24.04 11.41
CA LYS A 197 -3.53 -24.49 11.48
C LYS A 197 -4.50 -23.42 12.01
N LYS A 198 -4.01 -22.45 12.79
CA LYS A 198 -4.85 -21.36 13.34
C LYS A 198 -5.16 -20.31 12.26
N VAL A 199 -4.29 -20.17 11.26
CA VAL A 199 -4.45 -19.23 10.15
C VAL A 199 -5.60 -19.68 9.27
N SER A 200 -6.57 -18.80 9.09
CA SER A 200 -7.68 -19.06 8.15
C SER A 200 -7.27 -18.62 6.74
N LEU A 201 -6.88 -19.59 5.92
CA LEU A 201 -6.61 -19.34 4.50
C LEU A 201 -7.88 -18.85 3.77
N LEU A 202 -9.06 -19.35 4.17
CA LEU A 202 -10.33 -18.95 3.58
C LEU A 202 -10.64 -17.47 3.82
N LYS A 203 -10.36 -16.93 5.02
CA LYS A 203 -10.52 -15.50 5.31
C LYS A 203 -9.53 -14.63 4.54
N ILE A 204 -8.31 -15.12 4.32
CA ILE A 204 -7.32 -14.42 3.50
C ILE A 204 -7.78 -14.37 2.04
N ILE A 205 -8.23 -15.50 1.49
CA ILE A 205 -8.79 -15.57 0.13
C ILE A 205 -10.01 -14.66 0.02
N ALA A 206 -10.91 -14.67 1.00
CA ALA A 206 -12.07 -13.78 1.06
C ALA A 206 -11.66 -12.30 0.99
N GLY A 207 -10.67 -11.90 1.79
CA GLY A 207 -10.13 -10.53 1.76
C GLY A 207 -9.52 -10.17 0.40
N LEU A 208 -8.72 -11.05 -0.19
CA LEU A 208 -8.11 -10.80 -1.50
C LEU A 208 -9.15 -10.73 -2.63
N LEU A 209 -10.23 -11.51 -2.56
CA LEU A 209 -11.34 -11.42 -3.51
C LEU A 209 -12.03 -10.06 -3.44
N VAL A 210 -12.29 -9.53 -2.24
CA VAL A 210 -12.87 -8.20 -2.06
C VAL A 210 -11.91 -7.12 -2.58
N SER A 211 -10.62 -7.22 -2.29
CA SER A 211 -9.62 -6.29 -2.83
C SER A 211 -9.54 -6.35 -4.36
N ALA A 212 -9.64 -7.54 -4.96
CA ALA A 212 -9.63 -7.71 -6.41
C ALA A 212 -10.87 -7.09 -7.08
N ALA A 213 -12.05 -7.25 -6.47
CA ALA A 213 -13.28 -6.59 -6.91
C ALA A 213 -13.17 -5.07 -6.81
N LEU A 214 -12.61 -4.55 -5.71
CA LEU A 214 -12.38 -3.12 -5.56
C LEU A 214 -11.44 -2.57 -6.64
N VAL A 215 -10.35 -3.28 -6.94
CA VAL A 215 -9.43 -2.92 -8.03
C VAL A 215 -10.19 -2.93 -9.37
N PHE A 216 -10.98 -3.95 -9.65
CA PHE A 216 -11.83 -4.00 -10.85
C PHE A 216 -12.77 -2.79 -10.95
N ASP A 217 -13.48 -2.48 -9.87
CA ASP A 217 -14.44 -1.37 -9.83
C ASP A 217 -13.76 -0.02 -10.05
N ILE A 218 -12.61 0.20 -9.41
CA ILE A 218 -11.81 1.41 -9.60
C ILE A 218 -11.39 1.54 -11.06
N ARG A 219 -10.91 0.46 -11.68
CA ARG A 219 -10.57 0.47 -13.10
C ARG A 219 -11.77 0.82 -13.98
N GLN A 220 -12.94 0.26 -13.68
CA GLN A 220 -14.16 0.48 -14.45
C GLN A 220 -14.68 1.92 -14.31
N ILE A 221 -14.57 2.49 -13.11
CA ILE A 221 -15.05 3.85 -12.81
C ILE A 221 -14.05 4.90 -13.31
N PHE A 222 -12.75 4.70 -13.10
CA PHE A 222 -11.72 5.72 -13.30
C PHE A 222 -11.63 6.20 -14.75
N VAL A 223 -11.95 5.35 -15.73
CA VAL A 223 -11.97 5.72 -17.16
C VAL A 223 -12.94 6.88 -17.44
N TYR A 224 -13.99 7.03 -16.62
CA TYR A 224 -14.94 8.14 -16.73
C TYR A 224 -14.56 9.35 -15.88
N LEU A 225 -13.57 9.22 -15.00
CA LEU A 225 -13.16 10.29 -14.08
C LEU A 225 -12.09 11.21 -14.67
N GLN A 226 -11.90 11.21 -15.98
CA GLN A 226 -11.04 12.16 -16.66
C GLN A 226 -11.84 12.88 -17.74
N ASN A 227 -11.75 14.21 -17.76
CA ASN A 227 -12.32 15.01 -18.84
C ASN A 227 -11.45 14.92 -20.11
N GLU A 228 -11.83 15.66 -21.16
CA GLU A 228 -11.12 15.66 -22.46
C GLU A 228 -9.65 16.09 -22.34
N ASP A 229 -9.31 16.92 -21.35
CA ASP A 229 -7.95 17.40 -21.08
C ASP A 229 -7.15 16.44 -20.19
N GLY A 230 -7.75 15.31 -19.76
CA GLY A 230 -7.13 14.36 -18.84
C GLY A 230 -7.14 14.79 -17.37
N VAL A 231 -7.82 15.87 -17.03
CA VAL A 231 -8.01 16.36 -15.65
C VAL A 231 -9.02 15.49 -14.93
N PHE A 232 -8.73 15.14 -13.67
CA PHE A 232 -9.61 14.33 -12.84
C PHE A 232 -10.91 15.08 -12.54
N ASP A 233 -12.06 14.52 -12.94
CA ASP A 233 -13.37 15.16 -12.86
C ASP A 233 -14.44 14.19 -12.31
N PHE A 234 -15.16 14.60 -11.26
CA PHE A 234 -16.26 13.81 -10.69
C PHE A 234 -17.54 13.87 -11.53
N SER A 235 -17.69 14.85 -12.41
CA SER A 235 -18.89 14.99 -13.26
C SER A 235 -19.14 13.72 -14.10
N GLY A 236 -18.06 13.04 -14.49
CA GLY A 236 -18.09 11.81 -15.26
C GLY A 236 -18.67 10.59 -14.53
N LEU A 237 -18.88 10.65 -13.20
CA LEU A 237 -19.60 9.60 -12.45
C LEU A 237 -21.01 9.34 -13.00
N SER A 238 -21.64 10.37 -13.58
CA SER A 238 -22.94 10.28 -14.23
C SER A 238 -22.95 9.37 -15.47
N SER A 239 -21.78 9.16 -16.08
CA SER A 239 -21.60 8.37 -17.31
C SER A 239 -21.14 6.93 -17.04
N VAL A 240 -20.87 6.58 -15.78
CA VAL A 240 -20.44 5.24 -15.40
C VAL A 240 -21.57 4.24 -15.60
N ASN A 241 -21.26 3.12 -16.28
CA ASN A 241 -22.13 1.96 -16.24
C ASN A 241 -21.98 1.25 -14.89
N TRP A 242 -22.94 1.50 -13.99
CA TRP A 242 -22.93 0.96 -12.63
C TRP A 242 -23.28 -0.53 -12.53
N MET A 243 -23.84 -1.14 -13.60
CA MET A 243 -24.29 -2.53 -13.54
C MET A 243 -23.13 -3.52 -13.34
N PRO A 244 -22.02 -3.49 -14.12
CA PRO A 244 -20.87 -4.36 -13.87
C PRO A 244 -20.24 -4.16 -12.49
N VAL A 245 -20.12 -2.90 -12.05
CA VAL A 245 -19.58 -2.53 -10.73
C VAL A 245 -20.42 -3.18 -9.61
N ALA A 246 -21.73 -2.99 -9.66
CA ALA A 246 -22.65 -3.56 -8.68
C ALA A 246 -22.61 -5.10 -8.65
N ILE A 247 -22.56 -5.75 -9.83
CA ILE A 247 -22.50 -7.21 -9.93
C ILE A 247 -21.19 -7.73 -9.34
N VAL A 248 -20.03 -7.18 -9.74
CA VAL A 248 -18.73 -7.66 -9.29
C VAL A 248 -18.57 -7.47 -7.79
N THR A 249 -18.92 -6.30 -7.26
CA THR A 249 -18.90 -6.06 -5.81
C THR A 249 -19.85 -7.01 -5.06
N ALA A 250 -21.09 -7.20 -5.53
CA ALA A 250 -22.03 -8.11 -4.88
C ALA A 250 -21.54 -9.56 -4.85
N VAL A 251 -21.03 -10.06 -5.99
CA VAL A 251 -20.49 -11.42 -6.10
C VAL A 251 -19.29 -11.61 -5.17
N ALA A 252 -18.37 -10.64 -5.13
CA ALA A 252 -17.20 -10.72 -4.28
C ALA A 252 -17.55 -10.71 -2.78
N ILE A 253 -18.50 -9.86 -2.37
CA ILE A 253 -19.00 -9.81 -0.99
C ILE A 253 -19.67 -11.13 -0.62
N VAL A 254 -20.56 -11.65 -1.45
CA VAL A 254 -21.23 -12.94 -1.21
C VAL A 254 -20.21 -14.06 -1.11
N ALA A 255 -19.27 -14.15 -2.03
CA ALA A 255 -18.20 -15.15 -1.99
C ALA A 255 -17.36 -15.04 -0.71
N ALA A 256 -16.98 -13.83 -0.30
CA ALA A 256 -16.22 -13.58 0.92
C ALA A 256 -16.98 -13.99 2.19
N ILE A 257 -18.28 -13.70 2.26
CA ILE A 257 -19.16 -14.13 3.36
C ILE A 257 -19.22 -15.66 3.39
N VAL A 258 -19.48 -16.31 2.25
CA VAL A 258 -19.56 -17.76 2.14
C VAL A 258 -18.27 -18.42 2.62
N LEU A 259 -17.11 -17.96 2.14
CA LEU A 259 -15.80 -18.47 2.56
C LEU A 259 -15.57 -18.29 4.07
N SER A 260 -16.00 -17.16 4.64
CA SER A 260 -15.87 -16.87 6.07
C SER A 260 -16.77 -17.75 6.93
N VAL A 261 -18.00 -18.04 6.48
CA VAL A 261 -18.94 -18.95 7.15
C VAL A 261 -18.41 -20.39 7.10
N PHE A 262 -17.90 -20.83 5.95
CA PHE A 262 -17.29 -22.16 5.82
C PHE A 262 -16.07 -22.33 6.73
N ASP A 263 -15.22 -21.30 6.88
CA ASP A 263 -14.11 -21.33 7.84
C ASP A 263 -14.60 -21.51 9.28
N GLY A 264 -15.66 -20.80 9.66
CA GLY A 264 -16.27 -20.89 10.99
C GLY A 264 -16.75 -22.31 11.29
N LYS A 265 -17.47 -22.93 10.35
CA LYS A 265 -17.94 -24.33 10.49
C LYS A 265 -16.78 -25.32 10.56
N ARG A 266 -15.73 -25.15 9.75
CA ARG A 266 -14.54 -26.02 9.75
C ARG A 266 -13.78 -25.99 11.07
N LYS A 267 -13.81 -24.89 11.83
CA LYS A 267 -13.15 -24.77 13.13
C LYS A 267 -13.98 -25.34 14.29
N GLN A 268 -15.26 -25.62 14.07
CA GLN A 268 -16.17 -26.21 15.06
C GLN A 268 -16.30 -27.73 14.94
N ALA A 269 -15.90 -28.29 13.80
CA ALA A 269 -15.80 -29.73 13.53
C ALA A 269 -14.38 -30.24 13.81
#